data_AF-A0A6A4ZPW2-F1
#
_entry.id   AF-A0A6A4ZPW2-F1
#
_cell.length_a   1.000
_cell.length_b   1.000
_cell.length_c   1.000
_cell.angle_alpha   90.00
_cell.angle_beta   90.00
_cell.angle_gamma   90.00
#
_symmetry.space_group_name_H-M   'P 1'
#
loop_
_entity.id
_entity.type
_entity.pdbx_description
1 polymer ?
#
loop_
_entity_poly.entity_id
_entity_poly.type
_entity_poly.pdbx_seq_one_letter_code
_entity_poly.pdbx_strand_id
1 'polypeptide(L)'
;MATTTSPFDAIRGQCLDAPWVANVSTTLGVNPSLRDPKSGRLLYPWLRTALQKARFKINDPRQAQSTAYQRSCMSSGDLLNGVGERVFVAGGAQAFQGTFQGTITIEDNSWPSHWLTSAVMGVLLQEVLGYDVTFLQTPGGNSASQRMSAEGMGQCTPTHINVEIWTASKLPVLSVYHNETTSMSNGYVGQAGWFTPTANLKETLKGPSSTHGTFQRAYSADFWHEYTRSQDLVKFYSPANTDMPRVAVSSVCPNGTMGCQNGCSKSYACTVAEQNNQTCMVVAMMEPGYDPGFLQAAIANNNIPAYFCFSGYGGVQNAVVDAMTRNKTITFYHFEPDMFHLQYEGYLTRIALPRAQPKIVATATGTFSENG
;
A
#
# COMPACT_ATOMS: atom_id res chain seq x y z
N MET A 1 0.45 5.50 37.85
CA MET A 1 1.28 4.61 37.02
C MET A 1 2.34 5.44 36.32
N ALA A 2 3.54 4.89 36.11
CA ALA A 2 4.62 5.59 35.42
C ALA A 2 4.32 5.75 33.92
N THR A 3 4.70 6.88 33.34
CA THR A 3 4.47 7.20 31.92
C THR A 3 5.76 7.69 31.25
N THR A 4 5.97 7.32 30.00
CA THR A 4 7.09 7.77 29.15
C THR A 4 6.57 8.50 27.92
N THR A 5 7.45 9.24 27.25
CA THR A 5 7.18 9.85 25.93
C THR A 5 6.87 8.75 24.90
N SER A 6 5.89 9.00 24.02
CA SER A 6 5.56 8.04 22.96
C SER A 6 6.68 7.95 21.91
N PRO A 7 6.74 6.88 21.09
CA PRO A 7 7.71 6.78 20.00
C PRO A 7 7.62 7.94 19.00
N PHE A 8 6.41 8.47 18.74
CA PHE A 8 6.22 9.62 17.85
C PHE A 8 6.83 10.90 18.41
N ASP A 9 6.72 11.11 19.71
CA ASP A 9 7.21 12.33 20.36
C ASP A 9 8.69 12.22 20.77
N ALA A 10 9.21 11.00 20.95
CA ALA A 10 10.60 10.75 21.32
C ALA A 10 11.61 11.20 20.25
N ILE A 11 11.24 11.16 18.97
CA ILE A 11 12.09 11.57 17.84
C ILE A 11 11.92 13.03 17.44
N ARG A 12 10.96 13.76 18.04
CA ARG A 12 10.61 15.13 17.67
C ARG A 12 11.78 16.09 17.90
N GLY A 13 12.28 16.70 16.82
CA GLY A 13 13.32 17.72 16.89
C GLY A 13 14.71 17.17 17.19
N GLN A 14 14.95 15.88 16.94
CA GLN A 14 16.20 15.19 17.27
C GLN A 14 16.95 14.65 16.04
N CYS A 15 16.41 14.75 14.83
CA CYS A 15 17.00 14.09 13.66
C CYS A 15 18.09 14.93 12.95
N LEU A 16 17.90 16.24 12.81
CA LEU A 16 18.77 17.19 12.13
C LEU A 16 19.51 18.04 13.17
N ASP A 17 20.33 17.38 13.98
CA ASP A 17 21.12 18.02 15.03
C ASP A 17 22.45 18.59 14.51
N ALA A 18 23.20 19.29 15.38
CA ALA A 18 24.50 19.86 15.00
C ALA A 18 25.52 18.78 14.57
N PRO A 19 25.63 17.63 15.27
CA PRO A 19 26.41 16.48 14.80
C PRO A 19 26.04 16.02 13.38
N TRP A 20 24.76 15.88 13.06
CA TRP A 20 24.30 15.48 11.72
C TRP A 20 24.75 16.48 10.65
N VAL A 21 24.57 17.78 10.91
CA VAL A 21 25.00 18.85 9.99
C VAL A 21 26.51 18.78 9.74
N ALA A 22 27.30 18.63 10.81
CA ALA A 22 28.76 18.55 10.71
C ALA A 22 29.21 17.31 9.92
N ASN A 23 28.56 16.16 10.14
CA ASN A 23 28.83 14.93 9.42
C ASN A 23 28.54 15.09 7.92
N VAL A 24 27.33 15.53 7.57
CA VAL A 24 26.92 15.70 6.16
C VAL A 24 27.77 16.76 5.45
N SER A 25 28.11 17.87 6.12
CA SER A 25 29.04 18.89 5.63
C SER A 25 30.41 18.30 5.28
N THR A 26 30.93 17.46 6.17
CA THR A 26 32.23 16.79 5.98
C THR A 26 32.16 15.77 4.84
N THR A 27 31.15 14.89 4.82
CA THR A 27 31.00 13.85 3.80
C THR A 27 30.85 14.43 2.40
N LEU A 28 30.11 15.51 2.25
CA LEU A 28 29.86 16.14 0.94
C LEU A 28 30.92 17.19 0.57
N GLY A 29 31.82 17.55 1.49
CA GLY A 29 32.82 18.60 1.27
C GLY A 29 32.21 20.00 1.09
N VAL A 30 31.06 20.27 1.73
CA VAL A 30 30.32 21.53 1.56
C VAL A 30 30.32 22.34 2.86
N ASN A 31 30.43 23.66 2.76
CA ASN A 31 30.30 24.56 3.91
C ASN A 31 28.83 25.04 4.03
N PRO A 32 28.08 24.68 5.10
CA PRO A 32 26.68 25.06 5.26
C PRO A 32 26.47 26.57 5.42
N SER A 33 27.51 27.32 5.79
CA SER A 33 27.45 28.78 5.93
C SER A 33 27.77 29.53 4.64
N LEU A 34 28.12 28.81 3.56
CA LEU A 34 28.51 29.43 2.30
C LEU A 34 27.32 30.14 1.65
N ARG A 35 27.55 31.35 1.14
CA ARG A 35 26.53 32.19 0.52
C ARG A 35 26.89 32.49 -0.93
N ASP A 36 25.86 32.55 -1.77
CA ASP A 36 25.99 33.06 -3.13
C ASP A 36 26.43 34.54 -3.08
N PRO A 37 27.57 34.93 -3.69
CA PRO A 37 28.10 36.28 -3.58
C PRO A 37 27.18 37.36 -4.18
N LYS A 38 26.28 37.00 -5.11
CA LYS A 38 25.39 37.95 -5.80
C LYS A 38 24.09 38.20 -5.04
N SER A 39 23.49 37.15 -4.50
CA SER A 39 22.18 37.19 -3.82
C SER A 39 22.28 37.18 -2.30
N GLY A 40 23.45 36.84 -1.73
CA GLY A 40 23.66 36.68 -0.29
C GLY A 40 22.92 35.48 0.32
N ARG A 41 22.25 34.66 -0.49
CA ARG A 41 21.49 33.49 -0.02
C ARG A 41 22.43 32.34 0.32
N LEU A 42 22.06 31.52 1.30
CA LEU A 42 22.79 30.28 1.60
C LEU A 42 22.77 29.38 0.36
N LEU A 43 23.93 28.80 0.03
CA LEU A 43 24.04 27.82 -1.06
C LEU A 43 23.43 26.47 -0.66
N TYR A 44 23.45 26.13 0.63
CA TYR A 44 22.89 24.89 1.17
C TYR A 44 21.87 25.19 2.28
N PRO A 45 20.74 25.85 1.95
CA PRO A 45 19.77 26.29 2.96
C PRO A 45 19.09 25.14 3.72
N TRP A 46 19.21 23.91 3.20
CA TRP A 46 18.72 22.66 3.77
C TRP A 46 19.70 22.03 4.78
N LEU A 47 21.00 22.36 4.71
CA LEU A 47 22.01 21.79 5.58
C LEU A 47 22.17 22.66 6.84
N ARG A 48 21.22 22.50 7.76
CA ARG A 48 21.16 23.28 9.01
C ARG A 48 20.53 22.44 10.12
N THR A 49 20.71 22.90 11.34
CA THR A 49 20.03 22.29 12.49
C THR A 49 18.52 22.53 12.43
N ALA A 50 17.78 21.63 13.08
CA ALA A 50 16.33 21.69 13.18
C ALA A 50 15.82 23.08 13.58
N LEU A 51 14.85 23.61 12.83
CA LEU A 51 14.12 24.80 13.19
C LEU A 51 13.34 24.55 14.49
N GLN A 52 13.43 25.50 15.41
CA GLN A 52 12.73 25.43 16.69
C GLN A 52 11.27 25.89 16.60
N LYS A 53 10.93 26.64 15.55
CA LYS A 53 9.60 27.24 15.37
C LYS A 53 9.29 27.41 13.89
N ALA A 54 8.02 27.21 13.56
CA ALA A 54 7.50 27.47 12.23
C ALA A 54 7.52 28.96 11.91
N ARG A 55 7.69 29.27 10.61
CA ARG A 55 7.60 30.64 10.11
C ARG A 55 6.16 31.17 10.08
N PHE A 56 5.21 30.28 9.87
CA PHE A 56 3.78 30.58 9.82
C PHE A 56 3.03 29.71 10.83
N LYS A 57 1.82 30.14 11.20
CA LYS A 57 0.93 29.36 12.06
C LYS A 57 -0.09 28.64 11.21
N ILE A 58 -0.44 27.43 11.62
CA ILE A 58 -1.56 26.69 11.06
C ILE A 58 -2.82 27.14 11.79
N ASN A 59 -3.83 27.52 11.02
CA ASN A 59 -5.14 27.84 11.53
C ASN A 59 -6.16 27.06 10.69
N ASP A 60 -6.41 25.82 11.10
CA ASP A 60 -7.45 24.98 10.52
C ASP A 60 -8.70 25.07 11.41
N PRO A 61 -9.81 25.68 10.93
CA PRO A 61 -11.05 25.80 11.70
C PRO A 61 -11.62 24.47 12.14
N ARG A 62 -11.34 23.38 11.41
CA ARG A 62 -11.81 22.03 11.75
C ARG A 62 -11.24 21.58 13.10
N GLN A 63 -10.01 21.97 13.43
CA GLN A 63 -9.37 21.63 14.72
C GLN A 63 -10.03 22.31 15.93
N ALA A 64 -10.81 23.38 15.71
CA ALA A 64 -11.51 24.09 16.77
C ALA A 64 -12.95 23.60 16.98
N GLN A 65 -13.43 22.66 16.17
CA GLN A 65 -14.78 22.10 16.31
C GLN A 65 -14.88 21.25 17.56
N SER A 66 -16.05 21.24 18.21
CA SER A 66 -16.30 20.42 19.40
C SER A 66 -16.23 18.91 19.14
N THR A 67 -16.38 18.49 17.87
CA THR A 67 -16.28 17.11 17.42
C THR A 67 -14.85 16.67 17.11
N ALA A 68 -13.93 17.63 16.91
CA ALA A 68 -12.57 17.34 16.50
C ALA A 68 -11.83 16.56 17.58
N TYR A 69 -11.17 15.49 17.14
CA TYR A 69 -10.37 14.60 17.97
C TYR A 69 -11.16 13.91 19.11
N GLN A 70 -12.49 13.91 19.03
CA GLN A 70 -13.34 13.22 19.99
C GLN A 70 -13.46 11.75 19.65
N ARG A 71 -13.24 10.88 20.64
CA ARG A 71 -13.29 9.43 20.45
C ARG A 71 -14.63 8.94 19.91
N SER A 72 -15.73 9.59 20.29
CA SER A 72 -17.08 9.28 19.81
C SER A 72 -17.31 9.58 18.32
N CYS A 73 -16.43 10.36 17.70
CA CYS A 73 -16.49 10.73 16.28
C CYS A 73 -15.55 9.86 15.42
N MET A 74 -14.62 9.12 16.05
CA MET A 74 -13.59 8.35 15.35
C MET A 74 -14.07 6.94 14.99
N SER A 75 -13.46 6.35 13.96
CA SER A 75 -13.72 4.96 13.62
C SER A 75 -13.08 4.01 14.62
N SER A 76 -13.66 2.81 14.75
CA SER A 76 -13.03 1.73 15.51
C SER A 76 -11.68 1.39 14.90
N GLY A 77 -10.62 1.45 15.71
CA GLY A 77 -9.24 1.22 15.27
C GLY A 77 -8.43 2.48 14.96
N ASP A 78 -9.05 3.65 14.89
CA ASP A 78 -8.29 4.90 14.81
C ASP A 78 -7.55 5.16 16.14
N LEU A 79 -6.39 5.82 16.10
CA LEU A 79 -5.67 6.30 17.28
C LEU A 79 -4.99 7.63 16.97
N LEU A 80 -5.10 8.60 17.88
CA LEU A 80 -4.55 9.95 17.69
C LEU A 80 -3.31 10.14 18.56
N ASN A 81 -2.21 10.58 17.95
CA ASN A 81 -0.92 10.77 18.61
C ASN A 81 -0.50 12.25 18.47
N GLY A 82 -0.71 13.01 19.53
CA GLY A 82 -0.53 14.45 19.58
C GLY A 82 0.88 14.88 20.04
N VAL A 83 1.13 16.19 20.05
CA VAL A 83 2.38 16.74 20.59
C VAL A 83 2.41 16.57 22.10
N GLY A 84 3.52 16.05 22.63
CA GLY A 84 3.67 15.77 24.06
C GLY A 84 2.89 14.55 24.53
N GLU A 85 2.53 13.64 23.62
CA GLU A 85 1.87 12.38 23.95
C GLU A 85 2.68 11.57 24.98
N ARG A 86 1.97 10.95 25.93
CA ARG A 86 2.56 10.04 26.91
C ARG A 86 1.86 8.69 26.90
N VAL A 87 2.64 7.63 27.05
CA VAL A 87 2.16 6.25 27.16
C VAL A 87 2.53 5.66 28.51
N PHE A 88 1.69 4.75 29.04
CA PHE A 88 2.04 4.00 30.23
C PHE A 88 3.22 3.07 29.95
N VAL A 89 4.20 3.07 30.86
CA VAL A 89 5.37 2.19 30.75
C VAL A 89 4.95 0.72 30.71
N ALA A 90 3.91 0.39 31.48
CA ALA A 90 3.27 -0.92 31.42
C ALA A 90 2.29 -0.98 30.23
N GLY A 91 2.59 -1.83 29.25
CA GLY A 91 1.68 -2.16 28.15
C GLY A 91 1.57 -1.12 27.03
N GLY A 92 2.21 0.05 27.13
CA GLY A 92 2.27 1.03 26.04
C GLY A 92 0.95 1.73 25.72
N ALA A 93 -0.09 1.51 26.52
CA ALA A 93 -1.38 2.18 26.32
C ALA A 93 -1.24 3.70 26.49
N GLN A 94 -1.98 4.46 25.67
CA GLN A 94 -1.96 5.91 25.72
C GLN A 94 -2.48 6.42 27.06
N ALA A 95 -1.64 7.20 27.76
CA ALA A 95 -1.96 7.83 29.04
C ALA A 95 -2.42 9.28 28.85
N PHE A 96 -1.86 9.96 27.85
CA PHE A 96 -2.22 11.31 27.45
C PHE A 96 -2.02 11.45 25.95
N GLN A 97 -3.08 11.84 25.23
CA GLN A 97 -3.10 11.89 23.77
C GLN A 97 -2.25 13.00 23.15
N GLY A 98 -1.79 13.98 23.93
CA GLY A 98 -1.10 15.16 23.40
C GLY A 98 -2.04 16.28 22.94
N THR A 99 -1.45 17.28 22.29
CA THR A 99 -2.17 18.44 21.73
C THR A 99 -2.19 18.38 20.20
N PHE A 100 -3.30 18.84 19.60
CA PHE A 100 -3.54 18.77 18.15
C PHE A 100 -3.81 20.12 17.49
N GLN A 101 -4.39 21.07 18.23
CA GLN A 101 -4.72 22.38 17.69
C GLN A 101 -3.44 23.15 17.30
N GLY A 102 -3.40 23.65 16.07
CA GLY A 102 -2.25 24.37 15.51
C GLY A 102 -1.15 23.47 14.94
N THR A 103 -1.40 22.15 14.82
CA THR A 103 -0.42 21.16 14.32
C THR A 103 -0.78 20.68 12.91
N ILE A 104 0.20 20.14 12.18
CA ILE A 104 -0.04 19.37 10.95
C ILE A 104 -0.31 17.92 11.32
N THR A 105 -1.54 17.47 11.12
CA THR A 105 -1.89 16.05 11.27
C THR A 105 -1.56 15.27 9.99
N ILE A 106 -0.67 14.29 10.12
CA ILE A 106 -0.32 13.30 9.10
C ILE A 106 -1.10 12.01 9.40
N GLU A 107 -1.76 11.43 8.40
CA GLU A 107 -2.30 10.08 8.53
C GLU A 107 -1.14 9.07 8.58
N ASP A 108 -1.25 8.02 9.40
CA ASP A 108 -0.27 6.96 9.58
C ASP A 108 -0.96 5.59 9.45
N ASN A 109 -0.86 4.95 8.30
CA ASN A 109 -1.50 3.66 8.05
C ASN A 109 -0.59 2.49 8.47
N SER A 110 -1.14 1.27 8.56
CA SER A 110 -0.48 0.14 9.21
C SER A 110 0.51 -0.65 8.35
N TRP A 111 1.12 -0.06 7.32
CA TRP A 111 2.08 -0.76 6.45
C TRP A 111 3.45 -0.05 6.40
N PRO A 112 4.57 -0.79 6.21
CA PRO A 112 5.91 -0.27 6.46
C PRO A 112 6.33 0.93 5.60
N SER A 113 5.96 0.97 4.31
CA SER A 113 6.27 2.12 3.45
C SER A 113 5.55 3.39 3.91
N HIS A 114 4.35 3.24 4.48
CA HIS A 114 3.62 4.34 5.10
C HIS A 114 4.36 4.87 6.32
N TRP A 115 4.75 3.98 7.25
CA TRP A 115 5.47 4.36 8.46
C TRP A 115 6.76 5.13 8.14
N LEU A 116 7.55 4.61 7.20
CA LEU A 116 8.79 5.26 6.78
C LEU A 116 8.52 6.64 6.18
N THR A 117 7.57 6.73 5.25
CA THR A 117 7.28 7.99 4.55
C THR A 117 6.64 9.01 5.49
N SER A 118 5.78 8.58 6.42
CA SER A 118 5.16 9.41 7.45
C SER A 118 6.19 9.94 8.43
N ALA A 119 7.16 9.10 8.85
CA ALA A 119 8.27 9.52 9.71
C ALA A 119 9.15 10.56 9.00
N VAL A 120 9.55 10.31 7.75
CA VAL A 120 10.36 11.26 6.96
C VAL A 120 9.61 12.57 6.75
N MET A 121 8.33 12.52 6.37
CA MET A 121 7.49 13.71 6.22
C MET A 121 7.37 14.48 7.55
N GLY A 122 7.19 13.76 8.66
CA GLY A 122 7.19 14.32 10.00
C GLY A 122 8.47 15.07 10.32
N VAL A 123 9.64 14.51 10.04
CA VAL A 123 10.95 15.18 10.24
C VAL A 123 11.08 16.42 9.35
N LEU A 124 10.69 16.34 8.08
CA LEU A 124 10.75 17.49 7.17
C LEU A 124 9.86 18.65 7.67
N LEU A 125 8.64 18.36 8.10
CA LEU A 125 7.73 19.38 8.62
C LEU A 125 8.20 19.96 9.95
N GLN A 126 8.68 19.11 10.86
CA GLN A 126 9.13 19.52 12.19
C GLN A 126 10.46 20.27 12.13
N GLU A 127 11.44 19.74 11.44
CA GLU A 127 12.82 20.19 11.61
C GLU A 127 13.28 21.09 10.46
N VAL A 128 12.78 20.88 9.25
CA VAL A 128 13.10 21.77 8.12
C VAL A 128 12.18 22.99 8.13
N LEU A 129 10.90 22.81 8.49
CA LEU A 129 9.88 23.88 8.45
C LEU A 129 9.47 24.41 9.83
N GLY A 130 9.75 23.70 10.92
CA GLY A 130 9.48 24.16 12.29
C GLY A 130 8.06 23.89 12.79
N TYR A 131 7.23 23.16 12.06
CA TYR A 131 5.83 22.91 12.44
C TYR A 131 5.73 21.78 13.45
N ASP A 132 4.82 21.92 14.40
CA ASP A 132 4.39 20.78 15.20
C ASP A 132 3.58 19.80 14.33
N VAL A 133 3.94 18.52 14.41
CA VAL A 133 3.26 17.44 13.69
C VAL A 133 2.53 16.52 14.66
N THR A 134 1.37 16.03 14.25
CA THR A 134 0.59 14.99 14.94
C THR A 134 0.26 13.86 13.99
N PHE A 135 -0.07 12.68 14.51
CA PHE A 135 -0.34 11.50 13.70
C PHE A 135 -1.74 10.95 13.98
N LEU A 136 -2.48 10.65 12.92
CA LEU A 136 -3.70 9.84 12.98
C LEU A 136 -3.36 8.44 12.49
N GLN A 137 -3.28 7.48 13.41
CA GLN A 137 -3.19 6.08 13.06
C GLN A 137 -4.55 5.54 12.63
N THR A 138 -4.62 4.90 11.47
CA THR A 138 -5.88 4.34 10.94
C THR A 138 -5.62 3.12 10.05
N PRO A 139 -6.46 2.08 10.11
CA PRO A 139 -6.18 0.81 9.42
C PRO A 139 -6.30 0.87 7.89
N GLY A 140 -6.83 1.95 7.29
CA GLY A 140 -6.98 2.00 5.84
C GLY A 140 -7.15 3.39 5.23
N GLY A 141 -6.78 3.50 3.95
CA GLY A 141 -6.74 4.76 3.20
C GLY A 141 -8.01 5.09 2.38
N ASN A 142 -9.10 4.33 2.50
CA ASN A 142 -10.31 4.56 1.66
C ASN A 142 -10.99 5.90 1.97
N SER A 143 -10.97 6.33 3.23
CA SER A 143 -11.57 7.59 3.67
C SER A 143 -10.57 8.74 3.78
N ALA A 144 -9.37 8.60 3.18
CA ALA A 144 -8.32 9.59 3.33
C ALA A 144 -8.75 10.97 2.82
N SER A 145 -9.39 11.07 1.64
CA SER A 145 -9.86 12.36 1.12
C SER A 145 -11.00 12.95 1.95
N GLN A 146 -11.86 12.11 2.53
CA GLN A 146 -12.91 12.56 3.45
C GLN A 146 -12.30 13.15 4.74
N ARG A 147 -11.30 12.49 5.33
CA ARG A 147 -10.56 13.00 6.51
C ARG A 147 -9.79 14.29 6.22
N MET A 148 -9.37 14.48 4.97
CA MET A 148 -8.72 15.70 4.50
C MET A 148 -9.69 16.83 4.14
N SER A 149 -10.99 16.55 3.99
CA SER A 149 -12.03 17.54 3.66
C SER A 149 -12.57 18.30 4.89
N ALA A 150 -13.38 19.34 4.69
CA ALA A 150 -14.13 20.05 5.72
C ALA A 150 -15.42 19.32 6.15
N GLU A 151 -15.74 18.21 5.50
CA GLU A 151 -16.97 17.45 5.71
C GLU A 151 -16.69 16.05 6.28
N GLY A 152 -17.77 15.41 6.75
CA GLY A 152 -17.74 14.03 7.23
C GLY A 152 -16.64 13.78 8.26
N MET A 153 -15.78 12.80 7.99
CA MET A 153 -14.69 12.42 8.90
C MET A 153 -13.66 13.54 9.14
N GLY A 154 -13.53 14.52 8.24
CA GLY A 154 -12.62 15.65 8.45
C GLY A 154 -13.00 16.59 9.60
N GLN A 155 -14.26 16.50 10.08
CA GLN A 155 -14.73 17.17 11.30
C GLN A 155 -14.39 16.39 12.58
N CYS A 156 -14.12 15.09 12.45
CA CYS A 156 -13.76 14.19 13.55
C CYS A 156 -12.25 14.08 13.71
N THR A 157 -11.54 13.90 12.59
CA THR A 157 -10.09 13.72 12.56
C THR A 157 -9.47 14.62 11.48
N PRO A 158 -9.43 15.95 11.72
CA PRO A 158 -8.85 16.89 10.76
C PRO A 158 -7.44 16.46 10.35
N THR A 159 -7.33 15.98 9.11
CA THR A 159 -6.09 15.44 8.54
C THR A 159 -5.62 16.39 7.44
N HIS A 160 -4.31 16.60 7.34
CA HIS A 160 -3.73 17.53 6.38
C HIS A 160 -2.99 16.80 5.27
N ILE A 161 -2.37 15.66 5.60
CA ILE A 161 -1.50 14.92 4.69
C ILE A 161 -1.75 13.43 4.89
N ASN A 162 -2.01 12.71 3.80
CA ASN A 162 -1.69 11.29 3.72
C ASN A 162 -0.53 11.13 2.73
N VAL A 163 0.53 10.46 3.16
CA VAL A 163 1.78 10.36 2.41
C VAL A 163 1.80 9.25 1.37
N GLU A 164 0.84 8.34 1.38
CA GLU A 164 0.80 7.21 0.47
C GLU A 164 -0.64 6.72 0.26
N ILE A 165 -1.23 7.08 -0.90
CA ILE A 165 -2.55 6.64 -1.32
C ILE A 165 -2.48 5.90 -2.64
N TRP A 166 -2.96 4.67 -2.61
CA TRP A 166 -3.12 3.79 -3.76
C TRP A 166 -4.42 4.12 -4.51
N THR A 167 -4.34 5.06 -5.46
CA THR A 167 -5.53 5.69 -6.06
C THR A 167 -6.27 4.81 -7.05
N ALA A 168 -5.59 3.95 -7.81
CA ALA A 168 -6.15 3.29 -9.01
C ALA A 168 -7.51 2.58 -8.79
N SER A 169 -7.68 1.90 -7.65
CA SER A 169 -8.90 1.17 -7.27
C SER A 169 -9.86 2.02 -6.41
N LYS A 170 -9.42 3.18 -5.94
CA LYS A 170 -10.11 4.03 -4.95
C LYS A 170 -10.59 5.37 -5.51
N LEU A 171 -10.28 5.68 -6.76
CA LEU A 171 -10.67 6.94 -7.41
C LEU A 171 -12.15 7.31 -7.21
N PRO A 172 -13.13 6.40 -7.35
CA PRO A 172 -14.54 6.77 -7.16
C PRO A 172 -14.81 7.34 -5.76
N VAL A 173 -14.27 6.70 -4.71
CA VAL A 173 -14.45 7.15 -3.33
C VAL A 173 -13.60 8.38 -3.03
N LEU A 174 -12.35 8.41 -3.50
CA LEU A 174 -11.43 9.50 -3.24
C LEU A 174 -11.89 10.80 -3.92
N SER A 175 -12.46 10.70 -5.13
CA SER A 175 -12.88 11.83 -5.94
C SER A 175 -14.11 12.57 -5.41
N VAL A 176 -14.84 12.01 -4.43
CA VAL A 176 -15.97 12.69 -3.79
C VAL A 176 -15.54 14.04 -3.19
N TYR A 177 -14.31 14.11 -2.66
CA TYR A 177 -13.76 15.30 -1.99
C TYR A 177 -12.63 15.96 -2.78
N HIS A 178 -12.60 15.83 -4.11
CA HIS A 178 -11.53 16.36 -4.96
C HIS A 178 -11.48 17.90 -5.05
N ASN A 179 -12.57 18.57 -4.67
CA ASN A 179 -12.65 20.03 -4.59
C ASN A 179 -11.80 20.60 -3.44
N GLU A 180 -11.51 19.78 -2.42
CA GLU A 180 -10.78 20.18 -1.21
C GLU A 180 -9.47 19.42 -1.02
N THR A 181 -9.23 18.39 -1.85
CA THR A 181 -8.04 17.53 -1.74
C THR A 181 -7.30 17.47 -3.07
N THR A 182 -5.98 17.49 -3.00
CA THR A 182 -5.10 17.34 -4.19
C THR A 182 -4.19 16.14 -3.99
N SER A 183 -4.12 15.28 -4.99
CA SER A 183 -3.13 14.19 -5.04
C SER A 183 -1.86 14.67 -5.74
N MET A 184 -0.70 14.39 -5.14
CA MET A 184 0.61 14.65 -5.73
C MET A 184 1.53 13.44 -5.56
N SER A 185 2.50 13.28 -6.45
CA SER A 185 3.58 12.30 -6.27
C SER A 185 4.67 12.88 -5.38
N ASN A 186 5.13 12.11 -4.40
CA ASN A 186 6.29 12.42 -3.55
C ASN A 186 7.60 11.78 -4.07
N GLY A 187 7.58 11.16 -5.26
CA GLY A 187 8.74 10.57 -5.92
C GLY A 187 8.42 9.22 -6.56
N TYR A 188 8.23 8.20 -5.74
CA TYR A 188 7.89 6.85 -6.20
C TYR A 188 6.37 6.64 -6.20
N VAL A 189 5.83 6.15 -7.31
CA VAL A 189 4.41 5.78 -7.40
C VAL A 189 4.31 4.28 -7.16
N GLY A 190 3.71 3.91 -6.03
CA GLY A 190 3.40 2.51 -5.72
C GLY A 190 2.64 1.83 -6.86
N GLN A 191 2.98 0.58 -7.14
CA GLN A 191 2.31 -0.25 -8.13
C GLN A 191 1.84 -1.57 -7.53
N ALA A 192 0.55 -1.84 -7.66
CA ALA A 192 0.04 -3.17 -7.44
C ALA A 192 0.25 -4.01 -8.70
N GLY A 193 0.37 -5.32 -8.56
CA GLY A 193 0.75 -6.15 -9.68
C GLY A 193 0.40 -7.61 -9.53
N TRP A 194 0.32 -8.26 -10.69
CA TRP A 194 0.27 -9.70 -10.80
C TRP A 194 1.68 -10.23 -11.00
N PHE A 195 2.06 -11.27 -10.26
CA PHE A 195 3.43 -11.78 -10.22
C PHE A 195 3.45 -13.30 -10.25
N THR A 196 4.61 -13.85 -10.61
CA THR A 196 4.96 -15.27 -10.50
C THR A 196 6.44 -15.39 -10.11
N PRO A 197 6.87 -16.47 -9.44
CA PRO A 197 8.29 -16.76 -9.28
C PRO A 197 9.05 -16.74 -10.62
N THR A 198 10.24 -16.13 -10.65
CA THR A 198 11.14 -16.10 -11.82
C THR A 198 11.50 -17.52 -12.28
N ALA A 199 11.55 -18.49 -11.36
CA ALA A 199 11.75 -19.90 -11.69
C ALA A 199 10.60 -20.46 -12.55
N ASN A 200 9.36 -20.10 -12.28
CA ASN A 200 8.20 -20.52 -13.08
C ASN A 200 8.27 -19.95 -14.50
N LEU A 201 8.67 -18.67 -14.65
CA LEU A 201 8.91 -18.09 -15.97
C LEU A 201 10.00 -18.88 -16.72
N LYS A 202 11.16 -19.07 -16.10
CA LYS A 202 12.28 -19.83 -16.71
C LYS A 202 11.86 -21.23 -17.13
N GLU A 203 10.99 -21.86 -16.36
CA GLU A 203 10.44 -23.18 -16.66
C GLU A 203 9.52 -23.17 -17.87
N THR A 204 8.59 -22.22 -17.95
CA THR A 204 7.66 -22.08 -19.08
C THR A 204 8.37 -21.72 -20.39
N LEU A 205 9.50 -21.01 -20.32
CA LEU A 205 10.34 -20.69 -21.48
C LEU A 205 11.07 -21.91 -22.07
N LYS A 206 11.20 -23.02 -21.33
CA LYS A 206 11.78 -24.27 -21.86
C LYS A 206 10.86 -24.97 -22.87
N GLY A 207 9.56 -24.68 -22.83
CA GLY A 207 8.58 -25.34 -23.69
C GLY A 207 8.60 -26.87 -23.53
N PRO A 208 8.69 -27.66 -24.61
CA PRO A 208 8.72 -29.12 -24.53
C PRO A 208 9.83 -29.71 -23.66
N SER A 209 10.90 -28.95 -23.39
CA SER A 209 12.00 -29.36 -22.50
C SER A 209 11.75 -29.07 -21.02
N SER A 210 10.54 -28.65 -20.66
CA SER A 210 10.15 -28.44 -19.26
C SER A 210 10.16 -29.76 -18.49
N THR A 211 10.59 -29.69 -17.23
CA THR A 211 10.58 -30.80 -16.26
C THR A 211 9.42 -30.69 -15.26
N HIS A 212 8.69 -29.58 -15.26
CA HIS A 212 7.59 -29.32 -14.32
C HIS A 212 6.24 -29.03 -14.99
N GLY A 213 6.21 -28.72 -16.28
CA GLY A 213 5.00 -28.48 -17.06
C GLY A 213 4.99 -29.30 -18.35
N THR A 214 3.81 -29.42 -18.95
CA THR A 214 3.64 -30.02 -20.26
C THR A 214 3.27 -28.91 -21.25
N PHE A 215 4.28 -28.43 -21.98
CA PHE A 215 4.13 -27.30 -22.88
C PHE A 215 4.38 -27.70 -24.33
N GLN A 216 3.50 -27.30 -25.24
CA GLN A 216 3.66 -27.54 -26.67
C GLN A 216 4.75 -26.66 -27.31
N ARG A 217 5.06 -25.53 -26.69
CA ARG A 217 6.09 -24.57 -27.09
C ARG A 217 6.59 -23.78 -25.88
N ALA A 218 7.62 -22.95 -26.06
CA ALA A 218 7.98 -21.97 -25.04
C ALA A 218 6.85 -20.95 -24.84
N TYR A 219 6.62 -20.58 -23.58
CA TYR A 219 5.63 -19.59 -23.18
C TYR A 219 6.26 -18.49 -22.31
N SER A 220 5.87 -17.24 -22.55
CA SER A 220 6.19 -16.09 -21.73
C SER A 220 5.13 -15.91 -20.63
N ALA A 221 5.30 -16.60 -19.50
CA ALA A 221 4.37 -16.49 -18.37
C ALA A 221 4.33 -15.09 -17.73
N ASP A 222 5.25 -14.21 -18.10
CA ASP A 222 5.29 -12.79 -17.74
C ASP A 222 4.41 -11.90 -18.64
N PHE A 223 3.64 -12.47 -19.57
CA PHE A 223 2.75 -11.71 -20.44
C PHE A 223 1.32 -12.28 -20.46
N TRP A 224 0.35 -11.46 -20.05
CA TRP A 224 -1.05 -11.86 -19.86
C TRP A 224 -1.67 -12.59 -21.06
N HIS A 225 -1.31 -12.20 -22.28
CA HIS A 225 -1.92 -12.73 -23.49
C HIS A 225 -1.62 -14.22 -23.66
N GLU A 226 -0.50 -14.73 -23.13
CA GLU A 226 -0.16 -16.15 -23.21
C GLU A 226 -1.17 -17.05 -22.46
N TYR A 227 -1.83 -16.52 -21.43
CA TYR A 227 -2.88 -17.22 -20.67
C TYR A 227 -4.21 -17.37 -21.43
N THR A 228 -4.38 -16.65 -22.55
CA THR A 228 -5.59 -16.71 -23.39
C THR A 228 -5.41 -17.59 -24.63
N ARG A 229 -4.17 -17.85 -25.03
CA ARG A 229 -3.85 -18.51 -26.31
C ARG A 229 -3.74 -20.02 -26.18
N SER A 230 -3.52 -20.54 -24.98
CA SER A 230 -3.33 -21.96 -24.72
C SER A 230 -3.77 -22.34 -23.32
N GLN A 231 -4.21 -23.58 -23.17
CA GLN A 231 -4.51 -24.19 -21.88
C GLN A 231 -3.25 -24.63 -21.12
N ASP A 232 -2.09 -24.68 -21.76
CA ASP A 232 -0.87 -25.21 -21.12
C ASP A 232 -0.44 -24.35 -19.91
N LEU A 233 -0.41 -23.03 -20.06
CA LEU A 233 -0.10 -22.12 -18.94
C LEU A 233 -1.19 -22.13 -17.87
N VAL A 234 -2.47 -22.16 -18.28
CA VAL A 234 -3.60 -22.24 -17.34
C VAL A 234 -3.49 -23.50 -16.49
N LYS A 235 -3.20 -24.65 -17.11
CA LYS A 235 -2.96 -25.93 -16.43
C LYS A 235 -1.74 -25.88 -15.53
N PHE A 236 -0.65 -25.24 -15.97
CA PHE A 236 0.57 -25.12 -15.18
C PHE A 236 0.32 -24.42 -13.84
N TYR A 237 -0.55 -23.41 -13.81
CA TYR A 237 -0.96 -22.70 -12.60
C TYR A 237 -2.32 -23.16 -12.02
N SER A 238 -2.78 -24.36 -12.36
CA SER A 238 -4.10 -24.85 -11.94
C SER A 238 -4.17 -25.28 -10.47
N PRO A 239 -5.37 -25.45 -9.89
CA PRO A 239 -5.54 -25.97 -8.53
C PRO A 239 -4.80 -27.29 -8.26
N ALA A 240 -4.62 -28.13 -9.28
CA ALA A 240 -3.89 -29.40 -9.14
C ALA A 240 -2.39 -29.20 -8.82
N ASN A 241 -1.83 -28.05 -9.19
CA ASN A 241 -0.43 -27.70 -8.98
C ASN A 241 -0.24 -26.69 -7.84
N THR A 242 -1.32 -26.27 -7.18
CA THR A 242 -1.32 -25.26 -6.11
C THR A 242 -1.76 -25.89 -4.78
N ASP A 243 -1.12 -25.49 -3.69
CA ASP A 243 -1.58 -25.84 -2.33
C ASP A 243 -2.83 -25.02 -1.97
N MET A 244 -3.99 -25.48 -2.47
CA MET A 244 -5.27 -24.76 -2.34
C MET A 244 -5.61 -24.35 -0.90
N PRO A 245 -5.45 -25.21 0.13
CA PRO A 245 -5.68 -24.80 1.52
C PRO A 245 -4.84 -23.60 1.99
N ARG A 246 -3.68 -23.31 1.38
CA ARG A 246 -2.85 -22.14 1.72
C ARG A 246 -3.30 -20.85 1.06
N VAL A 247 -3.99 -20.94 -0.08
CA VAL A 247 -4.39 -19.77 -0.87
C VAL A 247 -5.89 -19.49 -0.79
N ALA A 248 -6.71 -20.46 -0.37
CA ALA A 248 -8.17 -20.35 -0.27
C ALA A 248 -8.62 -20.48 1.19
N VAL A 249 -8.66 -19.35 1.91
CA VAL A 249 -9.04 -19.30 3.33
C VAL A 249 -10.40 -18.63 3.47
N SER A 250 -11.43 -19.41 3.79
CA SER A 250 -12.82 -18.93 3.87
C SER A 250 -13.05 -17.83 4.91
N SER A 251 -12.24 -17.74 5.96
CA SER A 251 -12.34 -16.64 6.93
C SER A 251 -11.82 -15.31 6.38
N VAL A 252 -10.97 -15.33 5.35
CA VAL A 252 -10.45 -14.13 4.67
C VAL A 252 -11.40 -13.68 3.56
N CYS A 253 -11.97 -14.62 2.80
CA CYS A 253 -13.06 -14.32 1.87
C CYS A 253 -14.29 -15.19 2.13
N PRO A 254 -15.18 -14.74 3.03
CA PRO A 254 -16.43 -15.44 3.33
C PRO A 254 -17.36 -15.48 2.11
N ASN A 255 -18.21 -16.51 2.07
CA ASN A 255 -19.19 -16.68 1.00
C ASN A 255 -20.04 -15.42 0.80
N GLY A 256 -20.19 -14.98 -0.45
CA GLY A 256 -20.93 -13.77 -0.82
C GLY A 256 -20.12 -12.48 -0.79
N THR A 257 -18.89 -12.49 -0.26
CA THR A 257 -17.99 -11.32 -0.30
C THR A 257 -17.29 -11.25 -1.65
N MET A 258 -17.53 -10.21 -2.46
CA MET A 258 -16.85 -10.02 -3.76
C MET A 258 -16.91 -11.25 -4.69
N GLY A 259 -18.07 -11.94 -4.69
CA GLY A 259 -18.26 -13.17 -5.48
C GLY A 259 -17.55 -14.41 -4.92
N CYS A 260 -17.05 -14.37 -3.68
CA CYS A 260 -16.38 -15.52 -3.08
C CYS A 260 -17.32 -16.67 -2.73
N GLN A 261 -16.78 -17.87 -2.92
CA GLN A 261 -17.29 -19.15 -2.48
C GLN A 261 -16.09 -20.00 -2.01
N ASN A 262 -16.11 -20.43 -0.75
CA ASN A 262 -15.04 -21.23 -0.13
C ASN A 262 -13.64 -20.59 -0.23
N GLY A 263 -13.54 -19.28 0.02
CA GLY A 263 -12.25 -18.56 0.01
C GLY A 263 -11.75 -18.14 -1.37
N CYS A 264 -12.46 -18.45 -2.46
CA CYS A 264 -12.12 -17.99 -3.81
C CYS A 264 -13.32 -17.35 -4.52
N SER A 265 -13.07 -16.38 -5.39
CA SER A 265 -13.99 -16.00 -6.48
C SER A 265 -13.45 -16.55 -7.81
N LYS A 266 -14.22 -16.46 -8.89
CA LYS A 266 -13.76 -16.90 -10.22
C LYS A 266 -14.22 -15.96 -11.32
N SER A 267 -13.53 -15.98 -12.46
CA SER A 267 -13.97 -15.28 -13.67
C SER A 267 -15.03 -16.08 -14.44
N TYR A 268 -15.88 -15.40 -15.21
CA TYR A 268 -16.81 -16.08 -16.12
C TYR A 268 -16.10 -17.03 -17.10
N ALA A 269 -14.91 -16.64 -17.58
CA ALA A 269 -14.07 -17.52 -18.42
C ALA A 269 -13.69 -18.83 -17.70
N CYS A 270 -13.52 -18.81 -16.38
CA CYS A 270 -13.31 -20.03 -15.60
C CYS A 270 -14.54 -20.93 -15.63
N THR A 271 -15.74 -20.38 -15.44
CA THR A 271 -16.99 -21.16 -15.53
C THR A 271 -17.18 -21.80 -16.90
N VAL A 272 -16.89 -21.06 -17.97
CA VAL A 272 -16.93 -21.62 -19.33
C VAL A 272 -15.88 -22.72 -19.51
N ALA A 273 -14.66 -22.55 -18.96
CA ALA A 273 -13.63 -23.57 -19.01
C ALA A 273 -14.08 -24.86 -18.30
N GLU A 274 -14.64 -24.76 -17.09
CA GLU A 274 -15.14 -25.91 -16.31
C GLU A 274 -16.26 -26.66 -17.04
N GLN A 275 -17.20 -25.94 -17.64
CA GLN A 275 -18.26 -26.53 -18.47
C GLN A 275 -17.70 -27.32 -19.67
N ASN A 276 -16.53 -26.94 -20.16
CA ASN A 276 -15.82 -27.61 -21.25
C ASN A 276 -14.81 -28.66 -20.76
N ASN A 277 -14.87 -29.09 -19.49
CA ASN A 277 -13.90 -30.00 -18.85
C ASN A 277 -12.45 -29.50 -18.92
N GLN A 278 -12.27 -28.18 -18.96
CA GLN A 278 -10.98 -27.52 -18.83
C GLN A 278 -10.77 -27.04 -17.39
N THR A 279 -9.56 -26.61 -17.07
CA THR A 279 -9.22 -26.11 -15.74
C THR A 279 -9.06 -24.60 -15.77
N CYS A 280 -9.04 -24.00 -14.58
CA CYS A 280 -8.72 -22.59 -14.39
C CYS A 280 -7.36 -22.47 -13.71
N MET A 281 -6.71 -21.33 -13.88
CA MET A 281 -5.52 -21.03 -13.11
C MET A 281 -5.87 -20.46 -11.74
N VAL A 282 -4.94 -20.53 -10.80
CA VAL A 282 -5.08 -19.91 -9.47
C VAL A 282 -4.24 -18.65 -9.40
N VAL A 283 -4.89 -17.59 -8.94
CA VAL A 283 -4.28 -16.32 -8.55
C VAL A 283 -4.46 -16.17 -7.05
N ALA A 284 -3.35 -16.24 -6.31
CA ALA A 284 -3.35 -16.00 -4.88
C ALA A 284 -3.51 -14.49 -4.60
N MET A 285 -4.54 -14.14 -3.85
CA MET A 285 -4.95 -12.79 -3.51
C MET A 285 -4.79 -12.55 -2.02
N MET A 286 -4.43 -11.33 -1.62
CA MET A 286 -4.26 -11.00 -0.21
C MET A 286 -5.63 -10.93 0.49
N GLU A 287 -6.38 -9.86 0.26
CA GLU A 287 -7.70 -9.64 0.86
C GLU A 287 -8.66 -9.08 -0.19
N PRO A 288 -9.97 -9.42 -0.13
CA PRO A 288 -10.95 -8.91 -1.09
C PRO A 288 -11.15 -7.39 -0.99
N GLY A 289 -10.87 -6.81 0.17
CA GLY A 289 -10.90 -5.36 0.39
C GLY A 289 -9.65 -4.61 -0.11
N TYR A 290 -8.59 -5.33 -0.50
CA TYR A 290 -7.37 -4.73 -1.03
C TYR A 290 -7.49 -4.59 -2.55
N ASP A 291 -7.42 -3.34 -3.03
CA ASP A 291 -7.75 -2.96 -4.40
C ASP A 291 -9.01 -3.65 -4.95
N PRO A 292 -10.19 -3.38 -4.34
CA PRO A 292 -11.41 -4.16 -4.57
C PRO A 292 -11.73 -4.32 -6.05
N GLY A 293 -11.69 -5.57 -6.53
CA GLY A 293 -12.04 -5.93 -7.90
C GLY A 293 -11.02 -5.56 -8.98
N PHE A 294 -9.89 -4.91 -8.65
CA PHE A 294 -8.96 -4.40 -9.67
C PHE A 294 -8.32 -5.51 -10.51
N LEU A 295 -7.53 -6.40 -9.89
CA LEU A 295 -6.89 -7.49 -10.63
C LEU A 295 -7.93 -8.47 -11.18
N GLN A 296 -8.96 -8.75 -10.39
CA GLN A 296 -10.04 -9.67 -10.77
C GLN A 296 -10.70 -9.22 -12.07
N ALA A 297 -11.08 -7.95 -12.17
CA ALA A 297 -11.63 -7.35 -13.38
C ALA A 297 -10.60 -7.31 -14.52
N ALA A 298 -9.32 -7.00 -14.24
CA ALA A 298 -8.28 -7.00 -15.27
C ALA A 298 -8.12 -8.39 -15.91
N ILE A 299 -8.16 -9.47 -15.12
CA ILE A 299 -8.05 -10.84 -15.60
C ILE A 299 -9.36 -11.29 -16.29
N ALA A 300 -10.51 -11.00 -15.69
CA ALA A 300 -11.83 -11.34 -16.23
C ALA A 300 -12.12 -10.65 -17.57
N ASN A 301 -11.84 -9.35 -17.70
CA ASN A 301 -12.04 -8.58 -18.93
C ASN A 301 -11.14 -9.04 -20.08
N ASN A 302 -10.07 -9.78 -19.79
CA ASN A 302 -9.19 -10.38 -20.80
C ASN A 302 -9.49 -11.86 -21.05
N ASN A 303 -10.64 -12.37 -20.55
CA ASN A 303 -11.10 -13.75 -20.74
C ASN A 303 -10.10 -14.81 -20.25
N ILE A 304 -9.34 -14.51 -19.20
CA ILE A 304 -8.43 -15.49 -18.60
C ILE A 304 -9.25 -16.35 -17.60
N PRO A 305 -9.25 -17.69 -17.74
CA PRO A 305 -9.98 -18.58 -16.83
C PRO A 305 -9.23 -18.71 -15.50
N ALA A 306 -9.68 -17.99 -14.48
CA ALA A 306 -8.98 -17.89 -13.20
C ALA A 306 -9.90 -18.02 -11.98
N TYR A 307 -9.36 -18.67 -10.95
CA TYR A 307 -9.76 -18.56 -9.56
C TYR A 307 -8.94 -17.47 -8.88
N PHE A 308 -9.60 -16.59 -8.14
CA PHE A 308 -8.98 -15.58 -7.28
C PHE A 308 -9.18 -16.02 -5.83
N CYS A 309 -8.14 -16.61 -5.23
CA CYS A 309 -8.22 -17.24 -3.92
C CYS A 309 -7.53 -16.39 -2.86
N PHE A 310 -8.20 -16.14 -1.74
CA PHE A 310 -7.76 -15.21 -0.71
C PHE A 310 -7.23 -15.91 0.53
N SER A 311 -6.04 -15.53 1.00
CA SER A 311 -5.43 -16.10 2.22
C SER A 311 -4.85 -15.07 3.20
N GLY A 312 -5.11 -13.79 2.97
CA GLY A 312 -4.61 -12.69 3.77
C GLY A 312 -3.23 -12.24 3.31
N TYR A 313 -2.81 -11.06 3.76
CA TYR A 313 -1.53 -10.47 3.39
C TYR A 313 -0.34 -11.43 3.63
N GLY A 314 -0.19 -11.91 4.87
CA GLY A 314 0.86 -12.88 5.22
C GLY A 314 0.64 -14.28 4.63
N GLY A 315 -0.61 -14.67 4.37
CA GLY A 315 -0.94 -15.96 3.77
C GLY A 315 -0.43 -16.07 2.34
N VAL A 316 -0.58 -15.02 1.54
CA VAL A 316 -0.03 -14.95 0.17
C VAL A 316 1.48 -15.02 0.19
N GLN A 317 2.14 -14.20 1.03
CA GLN A 317 3.60 -14.20 1.13
C GLN A 317 4.13 -15.59 1.48
N ASN A 318 3.52 -16.25 2.47
CA ASN A 318 3.88 -17.62 2.86
C ASN A 318 3.65 -18.63 1.73
N ALA A 319 2.56 -18.51 0.97
CA ALA A 319 2.29 -19.38 -0.17
C ALA A 319 3.32 -19.22 -1.29
N VAL A 320 3.75 -17.98 -1.56
CA VAL A 320 4.80 -17.69 -2.56
C VAL A 320 6.15 -18.25 -2.11
N VAL A 321 6.53 -18.08 -0.85
CA VAL A 321 7.78 -18.64 -0.30
C VAL A 321 7.75 -20.17 -0.32
N ASP A 322 6.64 -20.80 0.04
CA ASP A 322 6.48 -22.25 -0.06
C ASP A 322 6.63 -22.73 -1.52
N ALA A 323 6.01 -22.01 -2.46
CA ALA A 323 6.11 -22.35 -3.87
C ALA A 323 7.55 -22.24 -4.40
N MET A 324 8.27 -21.17 -4.02
CA MET A 324 9.68 -21.01 -4.37
C MET A 324 10.57 -22.10 -3.77
N THR A 325 10.34 -22.48 -2.51
CA THR A 325 11.18 -23.48 -1.81
C THR A 325 10.88 -24.92 -2.23
N ARG A 326 9.65 -25.22 -2.63
CA ARG A 326 9.22 -26.56 -3.06
C ARG A 326 9.14 -26.73 -4.57
N ASN A 327 9.59 -25.73 -5.33
CA ASN A 327 9.55 -25.70 -6.78
C ASN A 327 8.12 -25.98 -7.33
N LYS A 328 7.13 -25.31 -6.73
CA LYS A 328 5.71 -25.34 -7.13
C LYS A 328 5.34 -24.10 -7.92
N THR A 329 4.18 -24.16 -8.56
CA THR A 329 3.68 -23.07 -9.40
C THR A 329 2.67 -22.21 -8.64
N ILE A 330 2.78 -20.90 -8.80
CA ILE A 330 1.84 -19.94 -8.23
C ILE A 330 1.88 -18.65 -9.03
N THR A 331 0.72 -18.03 -9.19
CA THR A 331 0.66 -16.60 -9.51
C THR A 331 -0.02 -15.88 -8.36
N PHE A 332 0.34 -14.62 -8.12
CA PHE A 332 -0.14 -13.90 -6.94
C PHE A 332 -0.26 -12.41 -7.18
N TYR A 333 -1.13 -11.76 -6.43
CA TYR A 333 -1.30 -10.31 -6.40
C TYR A 333 -0.54 -9.71 -5.21
N HIS A 334 0.24 -8.67 -5.44
CA HIS A 334 0.99 -7.99 -4.38
C HIS A 334 1.30 -6.52 -4.73
N PHE A 335 1.88 -5.79 -3.77
CA PHE A 335 2.24 -4.39 -3.88
C PHE A 335 3.76 -4.18 -3.98
N GLU A 336 4.15 -3.16 -4.75
CA GLU A 336 5.50 -2.62 -4.85
C GLU A 336 5.46 -1.10 -4.59
N PRO A 337 6.19 -0.54 -3.61
CA PRO A 337 7.23 -1.21 -2.85
C PRO A 337 6.61 -1.97 -1.68
N ASP A 338 7.10 -3.19 -1.46
CA ASP A 338 6.89 -3.89 -0.21
C ASP A 338 8.19 -4.59 0.21
N MET A 339 8.41 -4.76 1.51
CA MET A 339 9.57 -5.45 2.04
C MET A 339 9.72 -6.87 1.47
N PHE A 340 8.62 -7.53 1.14
CA PHE A 340 8.62 -8.83 0.46
C PHE A 340 9.34 -8.78 -0.90
N HIS A 341 9.07 -7.76 -1.71
CA HIS A 341 9.71 -7.61 -3.03
C HIS A 341 11.20 -7.25 -2.89
N LEU A 342 11.58 -6.51 -1.85
CA LEU A 342 12.98 -6.22 -1.55
C LEU A 342 13.74 -7.45 -1.05
N GLN A 343 13.12 -8.24 -0.18
CA GLN A 343 13.72 -9.46 0.37
C GLN A 343 13.93 -10.53 -0.72
N TYR A 344 13.02 -10.60 -1.70
CA TYR A 344 13.05 -11.57 -2.79
C TYR A 344 13.38 -10.92 -4.14
N GLU A 345 14.18 -9.86 -4.12
CA GLU A 345 14.63 -9.17 -5.34
C GLU A 345 15.26 -10.17 -6.33
N GLY A 346 14.81 -10.12 -7.60
CA GLY A 346 15.24 -11.03 -8.65
C GLY A 346 14.57 -12.42 -8.66
N TYR A 347 13.85 -12.79 -7.60
CA TYR A 347 13.13 -14.07 -7.52
C TYR A 347 11.67 -13.99 -7.96
N LEU A 348 11.13 -12.78 -8.09
CA LEU A 348 9.75 -12.53 -8.50
C LEU A 348 9.74 -11.80 -9.84
N THR A 349 8.84 -12.21 -10.73
CA THR A 349 8.63 -11.58 -12.04
C THR A 349 7.21 -11.05 -12.12
N ARG A 350 7.07 -9.78 -12.52
CA ARG A 350 5.77 -9.16 -12.80
C ARG A 350 5.21 -9.71 -14.10
N ILE A 351 3.94 -10.12 -14.06
CA ILE A 351 3.15 -10.47 -15.23
C ILE A 351 2.56 -9.18 -15.79
N ALA A 352 2.99 -8.80 -16.98
CA ALA A 352 2.52 -7.61 -17.66
C ALA A 352 1.04 -7.79 -18.04
N LEU A 353 0.19 -6.93 -17.49
CA LEU A 353 -1.22 -6.77 -17.84
C LEU A 353 -1.37 -5.77 -19.01
N PRO A 354 -2.49 -5.77 -19.75
CA PRO A 354 -2.73 -4.74 -20.74
C PRO A 354 -2.84 -3.36 -20.06
N ARG A 355 -2.55 -2.31 -20.82
CA ARG A 355 -2.70 -0.94 -20.31
C ARG A 355 -4.16 -0.68 -19.94
N ALA A 356 -4.38 -0.14 -18.75
CA ALA A 356 -5.69 0.29 -18.32
C ALA A 356 -6.26 1.35 -19.27
N GLN A 357 -7.55 1.25 -19.58
CA GLN A 357 -8.26 2.28 -20.33
C GLN A 357 -8.95 3.23 -19.33
N PRO A 358 -8.61 4.53 -19.30
CA PRO A 358 -9.16 5.46 -18.31
C PRO A 358 -10.69 5.46 -18.23
N LYS A 359 -11.37 5.33 -19.38
CA LYS A 359 -12.84 5.25 -19.45
C LYS A 359 -13.42 4.03 -18.71
N ILE A 360 -12.71 2.90 -18.70
CA ILE A 360 -13.14 1.66 -18.03
C ILE A 360 -12.83 1.77 -16.52
N VAL A 361 -11.68 2.36 -16.16
CA VAL A 361 -11.34 2.62 -14.76
C VAL A 361 -12.35 3.56 -14.11
N ALA A 362 -12.84 4.56 -14.85
CA ALA A 362 -13.85 5.50 -14.38
C ALA A 362 -15.21 4.84 -14.05
N THR A 363 -15.51 3.67 -14.62
CA THR A 363 -16.74 2.92 -14.33
C THR A 363 -16.57 1.88 -13.22
N ALA A 364 -15.41 1.83 -12.57
CA ALA A 364 -15.18 0.90 -11.47
C ALA A 364 -16.13 1.20 -10.30
N THR A 365 -16.84 0.18 -9.84
CA THR A 365 -17.78 0.28 -8.70
C THR A 365 -17.13 -0.06 -7.36
N GLY A 366 -15.86 -0.48 -7.37
CA GLY A 366 -15.19 -1.03 -6.18
C GLY A 366 -15.76 -2.38 -5.74
N THR A 367 -16.52 -3.06 -6.61
CA THR A 367 -17.06 -4.41 -6.38
C THR A 367 -16.59 -5.35 -7.48
N PHE A 368 -16.70 -6.66 -7.24
CA PHE A 368 -16.45 -7.67 -8.25
C PHE A 368 -17.42 -8.84 -8.08
N SER A 369 -17.84 -9.41 -9.20
CA SER A 369 -18.55 -10.69 -9.27
C SER A 369 -18.04 -11.52 -10.45
N GLU A 370 -18.50 -12.76 -10.57
CA GLU A 370 -18.08 -13.65 -11.67
C GLU A 370 -18.24 -13.04 -13.07
N ASN A 371 -19.24 -12.17 -13.24
CA ASN A 371 -19.55 -11.50 -14.50
C ASN A 371 -18.83 -10.15 -14.71
N GLY A 372 -17.84 -9.84 -13.87
CA GLY A 372 -17.18 -8.52 -13.81
C GLY A 372 -17.81 -7.64 -12.76
#